data_AF-G4F8U3-F1
#
_entry.id   AF-G4F8U3-F1
#
_cell.length_a   1.000
_cell.length_b   1.000
_cell.length_c   1.000
_cell.angle_alpha   90.00
_cell.angle_beta   90.00
_cell.angle_gamma   90.00
#
_symmetry.space_group_name_H-M   'P 1'
#
loop_
_entity.id
_entity.type
_entity.pdbx_description
1 polymer ?
#
loop_
_entity_poly.entity_id
_entity_poly.type
_entity_poly.pdbx_seq_one_letter_code
_entity_poly.pdbx_strand_id
1 'polypeptide(L)' 'YNCIDKTEGLPFAFYIRAGHDGTGTCRAIKSISKGLSWKLVQDPLICRGKFQEEFIDQCEELGLAMAASLESGII' A
#
# COMPACT_ATOMS: atom_id res chain seq x y z
N TYR A 1 3.83 15.04 -21.53
CA TYR A 1 3.34 14.42 -20.28
C TYR A 1 4.49 14.51 -19.29
N ASN A 2 4.39 15.37 -18.26
CA ASN A 2 5.53 15.82 -17.43
C ASN A 2 5.28 15.61 -15.92
N CYS A 3 4.47 14.61 -15.59
CA CYS A 3 3.97 14.34 -14.24
C CYS A 3 4.53 13.06 -13.61
N ILE A 4 5.10 12.14 -14.41
CA ILE A 4 5.72 10.90 -13.90
C ILE A 4 6.97 11.22 -13.08
N ASP A 5 7.83 12.10 -13.59
CA ASP A 5 9.08 12.53 -12.92
C ASP A 5 8.86 13.19 -11.56
N LYS A 6 7.64 13.65 -11.26
CA LYS A 6 7.32 14.31 -9.98
C LYS A 6 7.00 13.33 -8.85
N THR A 7 6.81 12.06 -9.16
CA THR A 7 6.35 11.06 -8.18
C THR A 7 7.32 9.89 -8.01
N GLU A 8 8.44 9.92 -8.74
CA GLU A 8 9.48 8.92 -8.61
C GLU A 8 10.03 8.88 -7.17
N GLY A 9 10.22 7.68 -6.65
CA GLY A 9 10.74 7.44 -5.31
C GLY A 9 9.75 7.67 -4.18
N LEU A 10 8.52 8.14 -4.45
CA LEU A 10 7.55 8.39 -3.39
C LEU A 10 7.24 7.10 -2.61
N PRO A 11 7.26 7.16 -1.26
CA PRO A 11 6.90 6.03 -0.45
C PRO A 11 5.39 5.78 -0.53
N PHE A 12 4.98 4.52 -0.54
CA PHE A 12 3.57 4.16 -0.52
C PHE A 12 3.31 2.86 0.23
N ALA A 13 2.07 2.71 0.70
CA ALA A 13 1.50 1.49 1.26
C ALA A 13 0.07 1.31 0.72
N PHE A 14 -0.43 0.08 0.75
CA PHE A 14 -1.79 -0.22 0.29
C PHE A 14 -2.34 -1.47 0.97
N TYR A 15 -3.68 -1.58 0.95
CA TYR A 15 -4.40 -2.75 1.40
C TYR A 15 -5.37 -3.24 0.31
N ILE A 16 -5.75 -4.51 0.37
CA ILE A 16 -6.67 -5.15 -0.56
C ILE A 16 -7.73 -5.91 0.21
N ARG A 17 -9.00 -5.57 0.00
CA ARG A 17 -10.13 -6.42 0.40
C ARG A 17 -10.34 -7.48 -0.67
N ALA A 18 -10.12 -8.75 -0.32
CA ALA A 18 -10.15 -9.86 -1.27
C ALA A 18 -11.06 -10.98 -0.77
N GLY A 19 -11.99 -11.44 -1.61
CA GLY A 19 -12.86 -12.57 -1.25
C GLY A 19 -12.10 -13.90 -1.17
N HIS A 20 -11.14 -14.13 -2.08
CA HIS A 20 -10.30 -15.32 -2.09
C HIS A 20 -8.90 -15.05 -1.56
N ASP A 21 -7.93 -14.58 -2.35
CA ASP A 21 -6.51 -14.49 -1.93
C ASP A 21 -5.87 -13.11 -2.21
N GLY A 22 -6.44 -12.30 -3.10
CA GLY A 22 -5.93 -10.97 -3.43
C GLY A 22 -4.64 -10.97 -4.25
N THR A 23 -4.13 -12.14 -4.64
CA THR A 23 -2.82 -12.30 -5.30
C THR A 23 -2.75 -11.53 -6.61
N GLY A 24 -3.79 -11.61 -7.44
CA GLY A 24 -3.86 -10.92 -8.73
C GLY A 24 -3.82 -9.40 -8.59
N THR A 25 -4.61 -8.85 -7.66
CA THR A 25 -4.61 -7.41 -7.36
C THR A 25 -3.28 -6.94 -6.80
N CYS A 26 -2.69 -7.70 -5.88
CA CYS A 26 -1.37 -7.40 -5.30
C CYS A 26 -0.28 -7.35 -6.39
N ARG A 27 -0.28 -8.33 -7.29
CA ARG A 27 0.63 -8.36 -8.45
C ARG A 27 0.44 -7.16 -9.37
N ALA A 28 -0.80 -6.81 -9.69
CA ALA A 28 -1.10 -5.67 -10.56
C ALA A 28 -0.60 -4.36 -9.94
N ILE A 29 -0.89 -4.10 -8.65
CA ILE A 29 -0.42 -2.91 -7.94
C ILE A 29 1.11 -2.86 -7.93
N LYS A 30 1.78 -3.97 -7.58
CA LYS A 30 3.25 -4.05 -7.60
C LYS A 30 3.84 -3.78 -8.99
N SER A 31 3.18 -4.23 -10.06
CA SER A 31 3.62 -3.97 -11.43
C SER A 31 3.48 -2.49 -11.81
N ILE A 32 2.36 -1.86 -11.44
CA ILE A 32 2.09 -0.44 -11.70
C ILE A 32 3.07 0.43 -10.92
N SER A 33 3.18 0.20 -9.61
CA SER A 33 4.04 0.98 -8.72
C SER A 33 5.52 0.86 -9.11
N LYS A 34 5.95 -0.32 -9.58
CA LYS A 34 7.29 -0.51 -10.15
C LYS A 34 7.51 0.35 -11.39
N GLY A 35 6.53 0.44 -12.29
CA GLY A 35 6.60 1.31 -13.47
C GLY A 35 6.63 2.81 -13.14
N LEU A 36 6.15 3.20 -11.97
CA LEU A 36 6.16 4.56 -11.44
C LEU A 36 7.37 4.86 -10.54
N SER A 37 8.27 3.89 -10.34
CA SER A 37 9.39 3.98 -9.39
C SER A 37 8.95 4.30 -7.94
N TRP A 38 7.74 3.90 -7.53
CA TRP A 38 7.28 4.12 -6.15
C TRP A 38 7.86 3.08 -5.19
N LYS A 39 8.19 3.51 -3.97
CA LYS A 39 8.83 2.68 -2.96
C LYS A 39 7.79 2.08 -2.02
N LEU A 40 7.60 0.77 -2.08
CA LEU A 40 6.75 0.05 -1.14
C LEU A 40 7.44 0.00 0.23
N VAL A 41 6.86 0.63 1.25
CA VAL A 41 7.52 0.77 2.56
C VAL A 41 7.18 -0.33 3.56
N GLN A 42 6.06 -1.02 3.35
CA GLN A 42 5.63 -2.14 4.18
C GLN A 42 4.89 -3.17 3.32
N ASP A 43 4.82 -4.41 3.81
CA ASP A 43 4.07 -5.44 3.10
C ASP A 43 2.57 -5.06 2.99
N PRO A 44 1.93 -5.35 1.86
CA PRO A 44 0.54 -4.96 1.65
C PRO A 44 -0.39 -5.80 2.53
N LEU A 45 -1.33 -5.11 3.17
CA LEU A 45 -2.36 -5.75 3.97
C LEU A 45 -3.40 -6.43 3.07
N ILE A 46 -3.58 -7.75 3.20
CA ILE A 46 -4.63 -8.48 2.49
C ILE A 46 -5.76 -8.81 3.47
N CYS A 47 -6.86 -8.06 3.39
CA CYS A 47 -8.08 -8.30 4.15
C CYS A 47 -8.87 -9.42 3.45
N ARG A 48 -8.54 -10.67 3.80
CA ARG A 48 -9.01 -11.89 3.13
C ARG A 48 -10.34 -12.38 3.70
N GLY A 49 -11.26 -12.74 2.81
CA GLY A 49 -12.51 -13.41 3.13
C GLY A 49 -13.70 -12.46 3.26
N LYS A 50 -14.66 -12.83 4.09
CA LYS A 50 -15.78 -11.95 4.44
C LYS A 50 -15.26 -10.75 5.22
N PHE A 51 -15.99 -9.64 5.13
CA PHE A 51 -15.68 -8.47 5.91
C PHE A 51 -15.68 -8.80 7.42
N GLN A 52 -14.67 -8.29 8.11
CA GLN A 52 -14.46 -8.39 9.55
C GLN A 52 -14.15 -6.97 10.05
N GLU A 53 -14.71 -6.56 11.17
CA GLU A 53 -14.48 -5.21 11.72
C GLU A 53 -13.01 -4.95 12.02
N GLU A 54 -12.26 -5.99 12.40
CA GLU A 54 -10.80 -5.99 12.59
C GLU A 54 -10.01 -5.44 11.39
N PHE A 55 -10.57 -5.52 10.17
CA PHE A 55 -9.93 -4.94 8.99
C PHE A 55 -9.84 -3.42 9.06
N ILE A 56 -10.77 -2.77 9.77
CA ILE A 56 -10.74 -1.32 9.99
C ILE A 56 -9.50 -0.98 10.81
N ASP A 57 -9.34 -1.62 11.98
CA ASP A 57 -8.20 -1.41 12.88
C ASP A 57 -6.87 -1.69 12.18
N GLN A 58 -6.78 -2.77 11.40
CA GLN A 58 -5.58 -3.09 10.62
C GLN A 58 -5.25 -2.02 9.56
N CYS A 59 -6.28 -1.45 8.90
CA CYS A 59 -6.07 -0.37 7.94
C CYS A 59 -5.67 0.94 8.62
N GLU A 60 -6.23 1.22 9.80
CA GLU A 60 -5.84 2.37 10.61
C GLU A 60 -4.38 2.27 11.08
N GLU A 61 -3.97 1.10 11.56
CA GLU A 61 -2.58 0.84 11.96
C GLU A 61 -1.62 0.99 10.77
N LEU A 62 -1.98 0.46 9.60
CA LEU A 62 -1.21 0.62 8.36
C LEU A 62 -0.99 2.10 8.01
N GLY A 63 -2.05 2.91 8.12
CA GLY A 63 -2.03 4.35 7.85
C GLY A 63 -1.24 5.13 8.90
N LEU A 64 -1.41 4.79 10.17
CA LEU A 64 -0.69 5.40 11.29
C LEU A 64 0.81 5.15 11.17
N ALA A 65 1.22 3.90 10.88
CA ALA A 65 2.62 3.55 10.67
C ALA A 65 3.23 4.32 9.49
N MET A 66 2.49 4.48 8.39
CA MET A 66 2.91 5.29 7.25
C MET A 66 3.11 6.76 7.64
N ALA A 67 2.13 7.36 8.33
CA ALA A 67 2.18 8.75 8.75
C ALA A 67 3.35 9.02 9.71
N ALA A 68 3.54 8.16 10.71
CA ALA A 68 4.64 8.28 11.67
C ALA A 68 6.01 8.09 11.00
N SER A 69 6.12 7.20 10.02
CA SER A 69 7.36 7.00 9.26
C SER A 69 7.72 8.22 8.40
N LEU A 70 6.72 8.87 7.81
CA LEU A 70 6.89 10.12 7.07
C LEU A 70 7.30 11.27 8.00
N GLU A 71 6.61 11.43 9.13
CA GLU A 71 6.90 12.48 10.11
C GLU A 71 8.31 12.36 10.70
N SER A 72 8.74 11.13 10.97
CA SER A 72 10.08 10.84 11.50
C SER A 72 11.20 10.89 10.45
N GLY A 73 10.87 11.01 9.16
CA GLY A 73 11.84 11.01 8.06
C GLY A 73 12.55 9.66 7.85
N ILE A 74 11.96 8.56 8.33
CA ILE A 74 12.50 7.21 8.15
C ILE A 74 12.33 6.74 6.69
N ILE A 75 11.25 7.19 6.03
CA ILE A 75 10.91 6.86 4.64
C ILE A 75 10.80 8.08 3.75
#